data_AF-A0A0K2TQU0-F1
#
_entry.id   AF-A0A0K2TQU0-F1
#
_cell.length_a   1.000
_cell.length_b   1.000
_cell.length_c   1.000
_cell.angle_alpha   90.00
_cell.angle_beta   90.00
_cell.angle_gamma   90.00
#
_symmetry.space_group_name_H-M   'P 1'
#
loop_
_entity.id
_entity.type
_entity.pdbx_description
1 polymer ?
#
loop_
_entity_poly.entity_id
_entity_poly.type
_entity_poly.pdbx_seq_one_letter_code
_entity_poly.pdbx_strand_id
1 'polypeptide(L)'
;MEGWSNIRNEPIICITLTTSSGQFFLIDTVDTSGHPHTPEYLLQLAQCYIKKCEDKSGCCVGSIVTDNAANVRKIGKLLEELTLHNIISFGCAARLLNLLAHDLENDYIKECVGFVVKYFRNKHHAGAINRQKLVSL
;
A
#
# COMPACT_ATOMS: atom_id res chain seq x y z
N MET A 1 -7.35 -1.60 1.34
CA MET A 1 -6.74 -1.82 0.02
C MET A 1 -5.35 -1.22 0.04
N GLU A 2 -4.34 -1.98 -0.36
CA GLU A 2 -2.94 -1.53 -0.36
C GLU A 2 -2.30 -1.87 -1.70
N GLY A 3 -1.72 -0.87 -2.37
CA GLY A 3 -1.09 -1.03 -3.67
C GLY A 3 0.43 -0.88 -3.59
N TRP A 4 1.17 -1.70 -4.34
CA TRP A 4 2.60 -1.54 -4.55
C TRP A 4 3.04 -2.17 -5.88
N SER A 5 4.27 -1.92 -6.28
CA SER A 5 4.92 -2.63 -7.38
C SER A 5 5.90 -3.65 -6.81
N ASN A 6 5.85 -4.90 -7.29
CA ASN A 6 6.80 -5.92 -6.85
C ASN A 6 8.20 -5.72 -7.46
N ILE A 7 9.14 -6.63 -7.17
CA ILE A 7 10.52 -6.56 -7.68
C ILE A 7 10.65 -6.63 -9.22
N ARG A 8 9.59 -7.06 -9.92
CA ARG A 8 9.49 -7.09 -11.38
C ARG A 8 8.73 -5.89 -11.94
N ASN A 9 8.41 -4.90 -11.11
CA ASN A 9 7.56 -3.74 -11.42
C ASN A 9 6.13 -4.11 -11.84
N GLU A 10 5.62 -5.28 -11.43
CA GLU A 10 4.23 -5.66 -11.66
C GLU A 10 3.38 -4.96 -10.58
N PRO A 11 2.36 -4.16 -10.97
CA PRO A 11 1.52 -3.44 -10.03
C PRO A 11 0.47 -4.39 -9.42
N ILE A 12 0.46 -4.47 -8.10
CA ILE A 12 -0.42 -5.36 -7.34
C ILE A 12 -1.22 -4.55 -6.34
N ILE A 13 -2.49 -4.92 -6.14
CA ILE A 13 -3.34 -4.40 -5.07
C ILE A 13 -3.82 -5.56 -4.20
N CYS A 14 -3.53 -5.50 -2.90
CA CYS A 14 -4.08 -6.42 -1.94
C CYS A 14 -5.37 -5.88 -1.32
N ILE A 15 -6.35 -6.79 -1.22
CA ILE A 15 -7.65 -6.54 -0.59
C ILE A 15 -7.72 -7.37 0.68
N THR A 16 -7.80 -6.68 1.81
CA THR A 16 -7.96 -7.28 3.13
C THR A 16 -9.26 -6.82 3.75
N LEU A 17 -9.90 -7.71 4.51
CA LEU A 17 -11.08 -7.42 5.30
C LEU A 17 -10.71 -7.51 6.78
N THR A 18 -11.03 -6.47 7.53
CA THR A 18 -10.87 -6.46 8.99
C THR A 18 -12.26 -6.45 9.63
N THR A 19 -12.51 -7.39 10.53
CA THR A 19 -13.79 -7.46 11.27
C THR A 19 -13.77 -6.55 12.49
N SER A 20 -14.95 -6.28 13.05
CA SER A 20 -15.09 -5.56 14.32
C SER A 20 -14.43 -6.28 15.51
N SER A 21 -14.22 -7.59 15.42
CA SER A 21 -13.47 -8.39 16.40
C SER A 21 -11.93 -8.29 16.23
N GLY A 22 -11.45 -7.54 15.23
CA GLY A 22 -10.02 -7.35 14.95
C GLY A 22 -9.38 -8.49 14.15
N GLN A 23 -10.17 -9.42 13.62
CA GLN A 23 -9.66 -10.48 12.74
C GLN A 23 -9.40 -9.89 11.35
N PHE A 24 -8.33 -10.33 10.70
CA PHE A 24 -7.95 -9.90 9.37
C PHE A 24 -7.94 -11.07 8.39
N PHE A 25 -8.49 -10.85 7.21
CA PHE A 25 -8.56 -11.85 6.15
C PHE A 25 -8.00 -11.27 4.86
N LEU A 26 -7.12 -12.02 4.20
CA LEU A 26 -6.74 -11.72 2.81
C LEU A 26 -7.88 -12.19 1.91
N ILE A 27 -8.55 -11.24 1.26
CA ILE A 27 -9.67 -11.52 0.36
C ILE A 27 -9.16 -11.80 -1.05
N ASP A 28 -8.17 -11.01 -1.49
CA ASP A 28 -7.61 -11.13 -2.83
C ASP A 28 -6.27 -10.41 -2.99
N THR A 29 -5.54 -10.80 -4.02
CA THR A 29 -4.34 -10.12 -4.51
C THR A 29 -4.50 -9.90 -6.00
N VAL A 30 -4.78 -8.66 -6.38
CA VAL A 30 -5.14 -8.27 -7.74
C VAL A 30 -3.90 -7.86 -8.50
N ASP A 31 -3.57 -8.58 -9.56
CA ASP A 31 -2.66 -8.07 -10.58
C ASP A 31 -3.39 -7.00 -11.39
N THR A 32 -2.80 -5.80 -11.44
CA THR A 32 -3.36 -4.64 -12.14
C THR A 32 -2.55 -4.29 -13.39
N SER A 33 -1.69 -5.20 -13.84
CA SER A 33 -0.92 -5.06 -15.08
C SER A 33 -1.85 -4.76 -16.27
N GLY A 34 -1.47 -3.78 -17.09
CA GLY A 34 -2.29 -3.34 -18.23
C GLY A 34 -3.43 -2.38 -17.86
N HIS A 35 -3.67 -2.11 -16.57
CA HIS A 35 -4.67 -1.15 -16.11
C HIS A 35 -4.01 0.04 -15.41
N PRO A 36 -4.10 1.26 -15.96
CA PRO A 36 -3.63 2.44 -15.26
C PRO A 36 -4.43 2.64 -13.97
N HIS A 37 -3.75 3.00 -12.88
CA HIS A 37 -4.34 3.28 -11.57
C HIS A 37 -5.05 4.64 -11.55
N THR A 38 -6.02 4.82 -12.45
CA THR A 38 -6.89 6.00 -12.46
C THR A 38 -7.90 5.92 -11.33
N PRO A 39 -8.41 7.07 -10.83
CA PRO A 39 -9.44 7.09 -9.80
C PRO A 39 -10.67 6.23 -10.17
N GLU A 40 -11.07 6.21 -11.45
CA GLU A 40 -12.25 5.49 -11.94
C GLU A 40 -12.05 3.98 -11.87
N TYR A 41 -10.90 3.48 -12.33
CA TYR A 41 -10.57 2.05 -12.26
C TYR A 41 -10.52 1.57 -10.81
N LEU A 42 -9.85 2.32 -9.95
CA LEU A 42 -9.71 1.96 -8.54
C LEU A 42 -11.03 2.08 -7.76
N LEU A 43 -11.91 3.01 -8.13
CA LEU A 43 -13.27 3.11 -7.58
C LEU A 43 -14.10 1.88 -7.94
N GLN A 44 -14.09 1.47 -9.22
CA GLN A 44 -14.78 0.26 -9.66
C GLN A 44 -14.26 -0.99 -8.94
N LEU A 45 -12.94 -1.07 -8.78
CA LEU A 45 -12.30 -2.14 -8.02
C LEU A 45 -12.78 -2.15 -6.56
N ALA A 46 -12.77 -0.99 -5.90
CA ALA A 46 -13.25 -0.86 -4.52
C ALA A 46 -14.72 -1.29 -4.38
N GLN A 47 -15.61 -0.82 -5.26
CA GLN A 47 -17.03 -1.19 -5.24
C GLN A 47 -17.24 -2.70 -5.44
N CYS A 48 -16.51 -3.30 -6.38
CA CYS A 48 -16.57 -4.74 -6.64
C CYS A 48 -16.17 -5.54 -5.39
N TYR A 49 -15.07 -5.15 -4.74
CA TYR A 49 -14.57 -5.85 -3.56
C TYR A 49 -15.36 -5.57 -2.29
N ILE A 50 -15.93 -4.37 -2.12
CA ILE A 50 -16.89 -4.08 -1.05
C ILE A 50 -18.05 -5.07 -1.16
N LYS A 51 -18.71 -5.13 -2.32
CA LYS A 51 -19.82 -6.06 -2.54
C LYS A 51 -19.40 -7.53 -2.31
N LYS A 52 -18.24 -7.95 -2.83
CA LYS A 52 -17.70 -9.31 -2.63
C LYS A 52 -17.46 -9.62 -1.14
N CYS A 53 -17.03 -8.65 -0.35
CA CYS A 53 -16.85 -8.80 1.09
C CYS A 53 -18.20 -8.88 1.82
N GLU A 54 -19.17 -8.04 1.45
CA GLU A 54 -20.51 -8.05 2.04
C GLU A 54 -21.24 -9.37 1.74
N ASP A 55 -21.21 -9.82 0.48
CA ASP A 55 -21.81 -11.09 0.06
C ASP A 55 -21.20 -12.30 0.79
N LYS A 56 -19.88 -12.27 1.07
CA LYS A 56 -19.19 -13.36 1.78
C LYS A 56 -19.37 -13.34 3.29
N SER A 57 -19.46 -12.15 3.89
CA SER A 57 -19.52 -12.00 5.35
C SER A 57 -20.95 -11.92 5.90
N GLY A 58 -21.92 -11.55 5.06
CA GLY A 58 -23.28 -11.24 5.50
C GLY A 58 -23.36 -9.94 6.31
N CYS A 59 -22.31 -9.11 6.29
CA CYS A 59 -22.22 -7.84 7.00
C CYS A 59 -21.98 -6.68 6.02
N CYS A 60 -22.34 -5.46 6.40
CA CYS A 60 -22.02 -4.27 5.62
C CYS A 60 -20.59 -3.79 5.89
N VAL A 61 -19.90 -3.32 4.86
CA VAL A 61 -18.58 -2.68 5.01
C VAL A 61 -18.80 -1.24 5.48
N GLY A 62 -18.36 -0.92 6.69
CA GLY A 62 -18.50 0.43 7.26
C GLY A 62 -17.37 1.41 6.93
N SER A 63 -16.20 0.90 6.54
CA SER A 63 -15.05 1.77 6.22
C SER A 63 -14.07 1.11 5.27
N ILE A 64 -13.28 1.95 4.61
CA ILE A 64 -12.19 1.52 3.73
C ILE A 64 -10.91 2.23 4.14
N VAL A 65 -9.82 1.48 4.30
CA VAL A 65 -8.48 2.03 4.52
C VAL A 65 -7.69 1.89 3.23
N THR A 66 -7.11 2.99 2.76
CA THR A 66 -6.34 3.01 1.51
C THR A 66 -5.05 3.81 1.68
N ASP A 67 -4.09 3.66 0.76
CA ASP A 67 -2.90 4.50 0.78
C ASP A 67 -3.26 5.97 0.51
N ASN A 68 -2.41 6.90 0.98
CA ASN A 68 -2.66 8.34 0.86
C ASN A 68 -2.27 8.90 -0.52
N ALA A 69 -2.16 8.08 -1.57
CA ALA A 69 -1.84 8.59 -2.90
C ALA A 69 -2.98 9.50 -3.41
N ALA A 70 -2.63 10.46 -4.27
CA ALA A 70 -3.57 11.48 -4.74
C ALA A 70 -4.78 10.86 -5.48
N ASN A 71 -4.55 9.82 -6.26
CA ASN A 71 -5.60 9.14 -7.02
C ASN A 71 -6.58 8.42 -6.08
N VAL A 72 -6.08 7.91 -4.97
CA VAL A 72 -6.82 7.08 -4.01
C VAL A 72 -7.65 7.94 -3.07
N ARG A 73 -7.16 9.12 -2.66
CA ARG A 73 -7.95 10.10 -1.89
C ARG A 73 -9.22 10.56 -2.61
N LYS A 74 -9.20 10.63 -3.95
CA LYS A 74 -10.40 10.95 -4.74
C LYS A 74 -11.46 9.85 -4.65
N ILE A 75 -11.04 8.59 -4.59
CA ILE A 75 -11.94 7.44 -4.46
C ILE A 75 -12.70 7.50 -3.14
N GLY A 76 -12.03 7.85 -2.05
CA GLY A 76 -12.67 7.96 -0.74
C GLY A 76 -13.89 8.88 -0.77
N LYS A 77 -13.71 10.09 -1.34
CA LYS A 77 -14.80 11.05 -1.51
C LYS A 77 -15.91 10.54 -2.44
N LEU A 78 -15.53 9.91 -3.56
CA LEU A 78 -16.50 9.35 -4.50
C LEU A 78 -17.29 8.20 -3.89
N LEU A 79 -16.67 7.36 -3.04
CA LEU A 79 -17.38 6.30 -2.31
C LEU A 79 -18.39 6.90 -1.33
N GLU A 80 -17.97 7.90 -0.55
CA GLU A 80 -18.86 8.63 0.38
C GLU A 80 -20.08 9.25 -0.34
N GLU A 81 -19.91 9.73 -1.57
CA GLU A 81 -20.98 10.33 -2.38
C GLU A 81 -21.89 9.30 -3.07
N LEU A 82 -21.35 8.13 -3.46
CA LEU A 82 -22.04 7.15 -4.32
C LEU A 82 -22.72 6.00 -3.58
N THR A 83 -22.31 5.68 -2.35
CA THR A 83 -22.84 4.50 -1.66
C THR A 83 -24.06 4.82 -0.79
N LEU A 84 -25.11 4.01 -0.91
CA LEU A 84 -26.33 4.08 -0.07
C LEU A 84 -26.06 3.89 1.43
N HIS A 85 -24.91 3.31 1.76
CA HIS A 85 -24.39 3.18 3.12
C HIS A 85 -23.19 4.12 3.24
N ASN A 86 -23.14 4.97 4.27
CA ASN A 86 -22.03 5.90 4.53
C ASN A 86 -20.73 5.11 4.79
N ILE A 87 -19.96 4.81 3.75
CA ILE A 87 -18.63 4.20 3.89
C ILE A 87 -17.64 5.30 4.24
N ILE A 88 -16.96 5.18 5.38
CA ILE A 88 -15.95 6.15 5.78
C ILE A 88 -14.61 5.78 5.14
N SER A 89 -13.98 6.74 4.47
CA SER A 89 -12.64 6.54 3.91
C SER A 89 -11.54 7.01 4.87
N PHE A 90 -10.63 6.09 5.23
CA PHE A 90 -9.44 6.38 6.01
C PHE A 90 -8.18 6.31 5.17
N GLY A 91 -7.25 7.21 5.47
CA GLY A 91 -5.89 7.20 4.96
C GLY A 91 -4.98 6.27 5.75
N CYS A 92 -4.01 5.65 5.08
CA CYS A 92 -3.03 4.78 5.72
C CYS A 92 -2.09 5.57 6.64
N ALA A 93 -2.15 5.26 7.94
CA ALA A 93 -1.29 5.88 8.96
C ALA A 93 0.20 5.61 8.70
N ALA A 94 0.56 4.40 8.25
CA ALA A 94 1.95 4.07 7.92
C ALA A 94 2.49 4.95 6.78
N ARG A 95 1.66 5.19 5.74
CA ARG A 95 2.03 6.09 4.65
C ARG A 95 2.17 7.53 5.12
N LEU A 96 1.29 7.99 6.01
CA LEU A 96 1.35 9.32 6.61
C LEU A 96 2.64 9.50 7.43
N LEU A 97 2.98 8.53 8.28
CA LEU A 97 4.23 8.54 9.05
C LEU A 97 5.45 8.52 8.14
N ASN A 98 5.40 7.76 7.03
CA ASN A 98 6.49 7.79 6.04
C ASN A 98 6.65 9.15 5.36
N LEU A 99 5.54 9.86 5.08
CA LEU A 99 5.61 11.23 4.55
C LEU A 99 6.20 12.19 5.58
N LEU A 100 5.74 12.11 6.83
CA LEU A 100 6.30 12.92 7.92
C LEU A 100 7.79 12.64 8.13
N ALA A 101 8.21 11.39 8.03
CA ALA A 101 9.63 11.03 8.14
C ALA A 101 10.45 11.73 7.05
N HIS A 102 9.96 11.75 5.80
CA HIS A 102 10.61 12.50 4.71
C HIS A 102 10.68 14.01 4.97
N ASP A 103 9.66 14.61 5.59
CA ASP A 103 9.67 16.03 5.95
C ASP A 103 10.71 16.36 7.05
N LEU A 104 11.13 15.35 7.82
CA LEU A 104 12.12 15.47 8.89
C LEU A 104 13.51 14.98 8.46
N GLU A 105 13.68 14.53 7.21
CA GLU A 105 14.95 14.03 6.72
C GLU A 105 16.03 15.13 6.69
N ASN A 106 17.26 14.72 7.00
CA ASN A 106 18.43 15.55 6.82
C ASN A 106 19.15 15.11 5.53
N ASP A 107 19.17 16.00 4.54
CA ASP A 107 19.74 15.71 3.21
C ASP A 107 21.19 15.25 3.28
N TYR A 108 22.02 15.86 4.13
CA TYR A 108 23.42 15.48 4.30
C TYR A 108 23.56 14.03 4.81
N ILE A 109 22.80 13.66 5.85
CA ILE A 109 22.83 12.29 6.39
C ILE A 109 22.34 11.30 5.32
N LYS A 110 21.26 11.64 4.61
CA LYS A 110 20.69 10.81 3.54
C LYS A 110 21.67 10.58 2.41
N GLU A 111 22.43 11.60 2.01
CA GLU A 111 23.49 11.47 1.01
C GLU A 111 24.63 10.57 1.48
N CYS A 112 25.12 10.75 2.72
CA CYS A 112 26.16 9.89 3.29
C CYS A 112 25.73 8.42 3.35
N VAL A 113 24.52 8.15 3.86
CA VAL A 113 23.95 6.80 3.90
C VAL A 113 23.80 6.25 2.48
N GLY A 114 23.30 7.07 1.55
CA GLY A 114 23.15 6.70 0.14
C GLY A 114 24.48 6.34 -0.52
N PHE A 115 25.56 7.04 -0.20
CA PHE A 115 26.91 6.71 -0.69
C PHE A 115 27.39 5.35 -0.18
N VAL A 116 27.26 5.09 1.13
CA VAL A 116 27.66 3.80 1.74
C VAL A 116 26.86 2.65 1.12
N VAL A 117 25.53 2.80 0.99
CA VAL A 117 24.67 1.78 0.36
C VAL A 117 25.10 1.52 -1.08
N LYS A 118 25.35 2.58 -1.87
CA LYS A 118 25.83 2.45 -3.26
C LYS A 118 27.18 1.73 -3.34
N TYR A 119 28.10 2.00 -2.42
CA TYR A 119 29.40 1.34 -2.36
C TYR A 119 29.23 -0.19 -2.21
N PHE A 120 28.50 -0.64 -1.20
CA PHE A 120 28.29 -2.08 -0.97
C PHE A 120 27.48 -2.76 -2.07
N ARG A 121 26.51 -2.05 -2.65
CA ARG A 121 25.69 -2.58 -3.76
C ARG A 121 26.52 -2.78 -5.04
N ASN A 122 27.37 -1.81 -5.38
CA ASN A 122 28.06 -1.79 -6.67
C ASN A 122 29.46 -2.42 -6.63
N LYS A 123 30.02 -2.71 -5.45
CA LYS A 123 31.31 -3.39 -5.29
C LYS A 123 31.09 -4.84 -4.86
N HIS A 124 31.17 -5.76 -5.82
CA HIS A 124 30.88 -7.20 -5.64
C HIS A 124 31.55 -7.83 -4.41
N HIS A 125 32.84 -7.56 -4.19
CA HIS A 125 33.59 -8.09 -3.05
C HIS A 125 33.09 -7.56 -1.70
N ALA A 126 32.91 -6.24 -1.59
CA ALA A 126 32.39 -5.61 -0.36
C ALA A 126 30.96 -6.07 -0.05
N GLY A 127 30.10 -6.17 -1.08
CA GLY A 127 28.73 -6.68 -0.94
C GLY A 127 28.67 -8.15 -0.51
N ALA A 128 29.59 -8.99 -0.99
CA ALA A 128 29.67 -10.40 -0.59
C ALA A 128 30.06 -10.56 0.89
N ILE A 129 31.07 -9.81 1.35
CA ILE A 129 31.49 -9.80 2.76
C ILE A 129 30.35 -9.34 3.67
N ASN A 130 29.64 -8.28 3.27
CA ASN A 130 28.53 -7.75 4.07
C ASN A 130 27.40 -8.77 4.23
N ARG A 131 27.03 -9.49 3.16
CA ARG A 131 26.02 -10.56 3.21
C ARG A 131 26.44 -11.73 4.10
N GLN A 132 27.71 -12.15 4.06
CA GLN A 132 28.21 -13.22 4.92
C GLN A 132 28.11 -12.86 6.40
N LYS A 133 28.46 -11.63 6.77
CA LYS A 133 28.40 -11.16 8.17
C LYS A 133 26.98 -11.02 8.71
N LEU A 134 26.00 -10.68 7.86
CA LEU A 134 24.60 -10.56 8.26
C LEU A 134 23.93 -11.92 8.51
N VAL A 135 24.41 -12.99 7.87
CA VAL A 135 23.87 -14.36 8.06
C VAL A 135 24.47 -15.04 9.30
N SER A 136 25.57 -14.51 9.83
CA SER A 136 26.24 -15.02 11.04
C SER A 136 25.81 -14.34 12.36
N LEU A 137 24.80 -13.47 12.31
CA LEU A 137 24.16 -12.82 13.47
C LEU A 137 22.80 -13.47 13.72
#